data_AF-A0A974AHF5-F1
#
_entry.id   AF-A0A974AHF5-F1
#
_cell.length_a   1.000
_cell.length_b   1.000
_cell.length_c   1.000
_cell.angle_alpha   90.00
_cell.angle_beta   90.00
_cell.angle_gamma   90.00
#
_symmetry.space_group_name_H-M   'P 1'
#
loop_
_entity.id
_entity.type
_entity.pdbx_description
1 polymer ?
#
loop_
_entity_poly.entity_id
_entity_poly.type
_entity_poly.pdbx_seq_one_letter_code
_entity_poly.pdbx_strand_id
1 'polypeptide(L)'
;MLPIRHRRGLPFMYSFFGLFTDPVPGLPQRICAAWPELNPIEIDSPISAIGVRFGIQRYEPSLEDTPSAVVHAVEELSQQSPARFMLLRTECWGGDGANWGQIIRDGKTVFKTEGDGALRRLIKHWGVDLGPSEIFAPLQRDFPWGVPDVRP
;
A
#
# COMPACT_ATOMS: atom_id res chain seq x y z
N MET A 1 46.96 6.13 -16.22
CA MET A 1 46.02 5.01 -16.05
C MET A 1 45.25 5.27 -14.76
N LEU A 2 44.02 5.78 -14.85
CA LEU A 2 43.17 6.04 -13.68
C LEU A 2 42.25 4.83 -13.48
N PRO A 3 42.10 4.29 -12.26
CA PRO A 3 41.18 3.18 -12.05
C PRO A 3 39.74 3.68 -12.14
N ILE A 4 38.96 3.03 -13.01
CA ILE A 4 37.52 3.16 -13.10
C ILE A 4 36.95 2.65 -11.77
N ARG A 5 36.58 3.57 -10.87
CA ARG A 5 35.76 3.20 -9.71
C ARG A 5 34.39 2.82 -10.25
N HIS A 6 34.08 1.52 -10.20
CA HIS A 6 32.71 1.03 -10.30
C HIS A 6 31.83 1.90 -9.40
N ARG A 7 30.86 2.61 -9.99
CA ARG A 7 29.72 3.12 -9.24
C ARG A 7 29.12 1.90 -8.55
N ARG A 8 29.28 1.77 -7.23
CA ARG A 8 28.46 0.86 -6.44
C ARG A 8 27.03 1.31 -6.71
N GLY A 9 26.29 0.56 -7.51
CA GLY A 9 24.86 0.77 -7.65
C GLY A 9 24.30 0.73 -6.23
N LEU A 10 23.58 1.78 -5.83
CA LEU A 10 22.81 1.74 -4.59
C LEU A 10 21.97 0.46 -4.65
N PRO A 11 21.90 -0.34 -3.57
CA PRO A 11 20.99 -1.48 -3.53
C PRO A 11 19.61 -1.00 -3.93
N PHE A 12 18.96 -1.70 -4.86
CA PHE A 12 17.64 -1.30 -5.34
C PHE A 12 16.67 -1.33 -4.15
N MET A 13 16.30 -0.14 -3.67
CA MET A 13 15.33 0.04 -2.60
C MET A 13 13.95 0.13 -3.24
N TYR A 14 13.12 -0.89 -3.03
CA TYR A 14 11.71 -0.80 -3.35
C TYR A 14 10.96 -0.36 -2.09
N SER A 15 10.10 0.63 -2.23
CA SER A 15 9.25 1.09 -1.14
C SER A 15 7.85 1.39 -1.66
N PHE A 16 6.87 0.88 -0.93
CA PHE A 16 5.46 0.98 -1.25
C PHE A 16 4.66 1.29 0.02
N PHE A 17 3.73 2.23 -0.10
CA PHE A 17 2.71 2.46 0.89
C PHE A 17 1.39 2.71 0.18
N GLY A 18 0.37 1.95 0.53
CA GLY A 18 -0.94 2.01 -0.13
C GLY A 18 -2.09 1.81 0.83
N LEU A 19 -3.24 2.33 0.42
CA LEU A 19 -4.52 2.10 1.06
C LEU A 19 -5.41 1.32 0.10
N PHE A 20 -6.06 0.28 0.62
CA PHE A 20 -7.04 -0.52 -0.09
C PHE A 20 -8.35 -0.50 0.70
N THR A 21 -9.49 -0.39 0.04
CA THR A 21 -10.80 -0.41 0.70
C THR A 21 -11.82 -1.19 -0.10
N ASP A 22 -12.86 -1.71 0.55
CA ASP A 22 -13.99 -2.32 -0.15
C ASP A 22 -14.58 -1.32 -1.16
N PRO A 23 -15.06 -1.78 -2.34
CA PRO A 23 -15.56 -0.89 -3.40
C PRO A 23 -16.96 -0.35 -3.09
N VAL A 24 -17.05 0.52 -2.07
CA VAL A 24 -18.30 1.18 -1.66
C VAL A 24 -18.47 2.49 -2.45
N PRO A 25 -19.66 2.74 -3.04
CA PRO A 25 -19.94 3.98 -3.75
C PRO A 25 -19.65 5.23 -2.90
N GLY A 26 -19.02 6.23 -3.51
CA GLY A 26 -18.67 7.49 -2.85
C GLY A 26 -17.34 7.48 -2.08
N LEU A 27 -16.76 6.30 -1.79
CA LEU A 27 -15.45 6.24 -1.13
C LEU A 27 -14.31 6.83 -1.95
N PRO A 28 -14.17 6.60 -3.27
CA PRO A 28 -13.13 7.24 -4.06
C PRO A 28 -13.12 8.76 -3.91
N GLN A 29 -14.31 9.38 -3.95
CA GLN A 29 -14.45 10.83 -3.80
C GLN A 29 -14.06 11.32 -2.40
N ARG A 30 -14.40 10.56 -1.35
CA ARG A 30 -13.99 10.89 0.03
C ARG A 30 -12.48 10.72 0.24
N ILE A 31 -11.87 9.70 -0.37
CA ILE A 31 -10.43 9.52 -0.38
C ILE A 31 -9.76 10.72 -1.05
N CYS A 32 -10.23 11.15 -2.22
CA CYS A 32 -9.71 12.36 -2.88
C CYS A 32 -9.97 13.64 -2.08
N ALA A 33 -11.07 13.72 -1.31
CA ALA A 33 -11.32 14.87 -0.44
C ALA A 33 -10.32 14.94 0.72
N ALA A 34 -9.94 13.79 1.30
CA ALA A 34 -8.91 13.71 2.33
C ALA A 34 -7.49 13.90 1.77
N TRP A 35 -7.27 13.42 0.53
CA TRP A 35 -5.99 13.46 -0.17
C TRP A 35 -6.19 13.79 -1.66
N PRO A 36 -6.23 15.09 -2.04
CA PRO A 36 -6.51 15.52 -3.41
C PRO A 36 -5.49 15.07 -4.46
N GLU A 37 -4.28 14.73 -4.03
CA GLU A 37 -3.20 14.23 -4.88
C GLU A 37 -3.33 12.76 -5.26
N LEU A 38 -4.19 11.99 -4.59
CA LEU A 38 -4.34 10.56 -4.83
C LEU A 38 -5.32 10.30 -5.97
N ASN A 39 -5.02 9.26 -6.74
CA ASN A 39 -5.87 8.75 -7.80
C ASN A 39 -6.36 7.33 -7.44
N PRO A 40 -7.57 7.18 -6.87
CA PRO A 40 -8.15 5.88 -6.59
C PRO A 40 -8.39 5.09 -7.87
N ILE A 41 -7.98 3.82 -7.86
CA ILE A 41 -8.20 2.88 -8.95
C ILE A 41 -8.95 1.65 -8.47
N GLU A 42 -9.71 1.03 -9.36
CA GLU A 42 -10.32 -0.28 -9.12
C GLU A 42 -9.27 -1.37 -9.28
N ILE A 43 -9.34 -2.35 -8.38
CA ILE A 43 -8.50 -3.53 -8.35
C ILE A 43 -9.44 -4.73 -8.27
N ASP A 44 -9.40 -5.58 -9.29
CA ASP A 44 -10.27 -6.76 -9.37
C ASP A 44 -9.57 -8.05 -8.93
N SER A 45 -8.24 -8.00 -8.73
CA SER A 45 -7.44 -9.16 -8.37
C SER A 45 -6.17 -8.74 -7.61
N PRO A 46 -5.74 -9.51 -6.59
CA PRO A 46 -6.38 -10.72 -6.05
C PRO A 46 -7.52 -10.43 -5.06
N ILE A 47 -7.77 -9.16 -4.74
CA ILE A 47 -8.91 -8.70 -3.96
C ILE A 47 -9.75 -7.75 -4.82
N SER A 48 -11.07 -7.73 -4.62
CA SER A 48 -11.92 -6.65 -5.14
C SER A 48 -11.82 -5.47 -4.18
N ALA A 49 -11.21 -4.37 -4.64
CA ALA A 49 -10.93 -3.19 -3.83
C ALA A 49 -10.83 -1.92 -4.67
N ILE A 50 -11.00 -0.78 -3.99
CA ILE A 50 -10.43 0.50 -4.44
C ILE A 50 -9.05 0.63 -3.80
N GLY A 51 -8.03 0.92 -4.62
CA GLY A 51 -6.66 1.11 -4.17
C GLY A 51 -6.15 2.52 -4.44
N VAL A 52 -5.30 3.03 -3.55
CA VAL A 52 -4.44 4.19 -3.79
C VAL A 52 -3.01 3.88 -3.34
N ARG A 53 -2.04 4.48 -4.02
CA ARG A 53 -0.63 4.49 -3.60
C ARG A 53 -0.25 5.87 -3.10
N PHE A 54 0.30 5.94 -1.89
CA PHE A 54 0.84 7.17 -1.35
C PHE A 54 2.22 7.46 -1.94
N GLY A 55 2.48 8.74 -2.23
CA GLY A 55 3.81 9.22 -2.62
C GLY A 55 4.74 9.45 -1.42
N ILE A 56 6.03 9.64 -1.71
CA ILE A 56 7.10 9.87 -0.72
C ILE A 56 6.90 11.09 0.19
N GLN A 57 6.02 12.02 -0.17
CA GLN A 57 5.71 13.19 0.66
C GLN A 57 4.88 12.83 1.91
N ARG A 58 4.16 11.70 1.87
CA ARG A 58 3.28 11.24 2.96
C ARG A 58 3.87 10.10 3.75
N TYR A 59 4.95 9.50 3.25
CA TYR A 59 5.62 8.36 3.86
C TYR A 59 7.10 8.46 3.57
N GLU A 60 7.87 8.60 4.64
CA GLU A 60 9.32 8.53 4.60
C GLU A 60 9.72 7.10 4.97
N PRO A 61 10.36 6.33 4.06
CA PRO A 61 10.72 4.94 4.33
C PRO A 61 11.71 4.75 5.49
N SER A 62 12.38 5.82 5.93
CA SER A 62 13.25 5.81 7.11
C SER A 62 12.47 5.73 8.43
N LEU A 63 11.17 6.03 8.41
CA LEU A 63 10.30 5.95 9.58
C LEU A 63 9.75 4.53 9.71
N GLU A 64 10.12 3.84 10.80
CA GLU A 64 9.75 2.45 11.08
C GLU A 64 8.24 2.23 11.22
N ASP A 65 7.42 3.28 11.32
CA ASP A 65 5.98 3.21 11.56
C ASP A 65 5.12 3.76 10.40
N THR A 66 3.88 3.27 10.31
CA THR A 66 2.87 3.89 9.44
C THR A 66 2.57 5.29 9.98
N PRO A 67 2.61 6.34 9.14
CA PRO A 67 2.38 7.71 9.59
C PRO A 67 1.05 7.86 10.35
N SER A 68 1.10 8.29 11.61
CA SER A 68 -0.08 8.39 12.49
C SER A 68 -1.19 9.27 11.90
N ALA A 69 -0.82 10.34 11.19
CA ALA A 69 -1.76 11.20 10.49
C ALA A 69 -2.55 10.48 9.39
N VAL A 70 -1.92 9.53 8.68
CA VAL A 70 -2.61 8.70 7.68
C VAL A 70 -3.54 7.72 8.38
N VAL A 71 -3.07 7.08 9.46
CA VAL A 71 -3.90 6.15 10.25
C VAL A 71 -5.17 6.85 10.74
N HIS A 72 -5.02 8.03 11.36
CA HIS A 72 -6.15 8.80 11.90
C HIS A 72 -7.16 9.18 10.81
N ALA A 73 -6.70 9.67 9.66
CA ALA A 73 -7.59 10.01 8.54
C ALA A 73 -8.33 8.77 7.99
N VAL A 74 -7.68 7.60 7.95
CA VAL A 74 -8.36 6.35 7.57
C VAL A 74 -9.37 5.91 8.63
N GLU A 75 -9.07 6.08 9.92
CA GLU A 75 -10.02 5.82 11.00
C GLU A 75 -11.27 6.70 10.85
N GLU A 76 -11.12 8.00 10.63
CA GLU A 76 -12.24 8.93 10.37
C GLU A 76 -13.08 8.52 9.14
N LEU A 77 -12.43 8.18 8.02
CA LEU A 77 -13.12 7.68 6.83
C LEU A 77 -13.91 6.39 7.12
N SER A 78 -13.32 5.49 7.90
CA SER A 78 -13.95 4.21 8.25
C SER A 78 -15.10 4.34 9.24
N GLN A 79 -15.19 5.42 10.03
CA GLN A 79 -16.38 5.68 10.85
C GLN A 79 -17.60 6.05 10.00
N GLN A 80 -17.37 6.55 8.79
CA GLN A 80 -18.41 7.05 7.89
C GLN A 80 -18.81 6.03 6.81
N SER A 81 -18.27 4.80 6.89
CA SER A 81 -18.44 3.76 5.87
C SER A 81 -18.39 2.37 6.51
N PRO A 82 -19.25 1.42 6.09
CA PRO A 82 -19.16 0.03 6.55
C PRO A 82 -17.96 -0.74 5.96
N ALA A 83 -17.16 -0.10 5.10
CA ALA A 83 -16.03 -0.71 4.43
C ALA A 83 -14.88 -1.05 5.39
N ARG A 84 -14.11 -2.06 5.00
CA ARG A 84 -12.78 -2.31 5.54
C ARG A 84 -11.77 -1.43 4.82
N PHE A 85 -10.72 -1.06 5.53
CA PHE A 85 -9.61 -0.27 5.01
C PHE A 85 -8.31 -0.96 5.40
N MET A 86 -7.47 -1.32 4.43
CA MET A 86 -6.16 -1.91 4.65
C MET A 86 -5.09 -0.92 4.29
N LEU A 87 -4.27 -0.55 5.27
CA LEU A 87 -2.98 0.10 5.03
C LEU A 87 -1.91 -0.96 4.88
N LEU A 88 -1.16 -0.91 3.79
CA LEU A 88 -0.07 -1.84 3.47
C LEU A 88 1.19 -1.05 3.17
N ARG A 89 2.26 -1.37 3.89
CA ARG A 89 3.62 -0.93 3.65
C ARG A 89 4.49 -2.11 3.24
N THR A 90 5.30 -1.93 2.22
CA THR A 90 6.28 -2.93 1.77
C THR A 90 7.61 -2.23 1.51
N GLU A 91 8.67 -2.80 2.05
CA GLU A 91 10.04 -2.34 1.80
C GLU A 91 10.90 -3.53 1.40
N CYS A 92 11.64 -3.41 0.31
CA CYS A 92 12.60 -4.43 -0.11
C CYS A 92 13.99 -3.86 -0.30
N TRP A 93 14.98 -4.54 0.28
CA TRP A 93 16.39 -4.20 0.22
C TRP A 93 17.20 -5.43 -0.18
N GLY A 94 17.90 -5.35 -1.32
CA GLY A 94 18.82 -6.42 -1.73
C GLY A 94 18.16 -7.77 -2.06
N GLY A 95 16.84 -7.81 -2.22
CA GLY A 95 16.08 -9.04 -2.48
C GLY A 95 15.24 -9.50 -1.29
N ASP A 96 15.52 -8.99 -0.08
CA ASP A 96 14.74 -9.28 1.12
C ASP A 96 13.65 -8.21 1.30
N GLY A 97 12.40 -8.66 1.37
CA GLY A 97 11.22 -7.80 1.46
C GLY A 97 10.48 -8.02 2.77
N ALA A 98 10.14 -6.93 3.45
CA ALA A 98 9.30 -6.95 4.64
C ALA A 98 7.98 -6.22 4.36
N ASN A 99 6.90 -6.74 4.95
CA ASN A 99 5.56 -6.19 4.83
C ASN A 99 5.03 -5.83 6.21
N TRP A 100 4.30 -4.73 6.28
CA TRP A 100 3.58 -4.29 7.46
C TRP A 100 2.20 -3.83 7.02
N GLY A 101 1.21 -4.08 7.84
CA GLY A 101 -0.09 -3.51 7.55
C GLY A 101 -1.09 -3.69 8.66
N GLN A 102 -2.21 -3.02 8.47
CA GLN A 102 -3.31 -3.01 9.39
C GLN A 102 -4.63 -2.87 8.65
N ILE A 103 -5.66 -3.51 9.20
CA ILE A 103 -7.03 -3.40 8.74
C ILE A 103 -7.80 -2.57 9.77
N ILE A 104 -8.45 -1.52 9.28
CA ILE A 104 -9.26 -0.57 10.01
C ILE A 104 -10.72 -0.77 9.58
N ARG A 105 -11.62 -0.77 10.56
CA ARG A 105 -13.07 -0.85 10.36
C ARG A 105 -13.77 -0.15 11.51
N ASP A 106 -14.85 0.58 11.22
CA ASP A 106 -15.66 1.30 12.22
C ASP A 106 -14.81 2.22 13.13
N GLY A 107 -13.81 2.88 12.56
CA GLY A 107 -12.90 3.79 13.25
C GLY A 107 -11.83 3.12 14.10
N LYS A 108 -11.61 1.81 13.97
CA LYS A 108 -10.69 1.06 14.83
C LYS A 108 -9.81 0.13 14.02
N THR A 109 -8.56 0.01 14.42
CA THR A 109 -7.69 -1.07 13.95
C THR A 109 -8.19 -2.41 14.51
N VAL A 110 -8.66 -3.30 13.64
CA VAL A 110 -9.19 -4.63 14.00
C VAL A 110 -8.16 -5.75 13.78
N PHE A 111 -7.12 -5.48 12.99
CA PHE A 111 -6.04 -6.42 12.72
C PHE A 111 -4.76 -5.67 12.36
N LYS A 112 -3.61 -6.11 12.87
CA LYS A 112 -2.28 -5.56 12.57
C LYS A 112 -1.27 -6.70 12.46
N THR A 113 -0.34 -6.60 11.51
CA THR A 113 0.71 -7.63 11.33
C THR A 113 1.93 -7.07 10.62
N GLU A 114 3.07 -7.73 10.81
CA GLU A 114 4.37 -7.34 10.30
C GLU A 114 5.30 -8.54 10.03
N GLY A 115 6.36 -8.29 9.27
CA GLY A 115 7.40 -9.28 8.95
C GLY A 115 6.97 -10.32 7.91
N ASP A 116 7.67 -11.45 7.90
CA ASP A 116 7.47 -12.50 6.91
C ASP A 116 6.03 -13.05 6.95
N GLY A 117 5.43 -13.20 5.76
CA GLY A 117 4.05 -13.64 5.58
C GLY A 117 2.98 -12.64 6.06
N ALA A 118 3.34 -11.41 6.43
CA ALA A 118 2.38 -10.38 6.83
C ALA A 118 1.37 -10.07 5.71
N LEU A 119 1.84 -10.00 4.46
CA LEU A 119 0.98 -9.79 3.30
C LEU A 119 -0.08 -10.89 3.18
N ARG A 120 0.33 -12.17 3.23
CA ARG A 120 -0.62 -13.28 3.20
C ARG A 120 -1.61 -13.23 4.36
N ARG A 121 -1.18 -12.89 5.58
CA ARG A 121 -2.08 -12.77 6.74
C ARG A 121 -3.09 -11.63 6.54
N LEU A 122 -2.67 -10.47 6.02
CA LEU A 122 -3.55 -9.35 5.70
C LEU A 122 -4.60 -9.73 4.66
N ILE A 123 -4.17 -10.30 3.53
CA ILE A 123 -5.09 -10.67 2.45
C ILE A 123 -6.01 -11.82 2.87
N LYS A 124 -5.52 -12.77 3.68
CA LYS A 124 -6.36 -13.81 4.30
C LYS A 124 -7.42 -13.20 5.22
N HIS A 125 -7.08 -12.19 6.01
CA HIS A 125 -8.05 -11.45 6.83
C HIS A 125 -9.03 -10.64 5.97
N TRP A 126 -8.63 -10.23 4.76
CA TRP A 126 -9.51 -9.67 3.75
C TRP A 126 -10.47 -10.70 3.12
N GLY A 127 -10.23 -12.00 3.33
CA GLY A 127 -11.07 -13.09 2.84
C GLY A 127 -10.52 -13.85 1.63
N VAL A 128 -9.25 -13.60 1.25
CA VAL A 128 -8.60 -14.27 0.10
C VAL A 128 -7.33 -14.97 0.55
N ASP A 129 -7.11 -16.23 0.16
CA ASP A 129 -5.81 -16.88 0.34
C ASP A 129 -4.96 -16.68 -0.92
N LEU A 130 -3.85 -15.93 -0.80
CA LEU A 130 -2.87 -15.77 -1.89
C LEU A 130 -2.10 -17.05 -2.22
N GLY A 131 -2.22 -18.08 -1.37
CA GLY A 131 -1.40 -19.27 -1.46
C GLY A 131 0.07 -18.98 -1.12
N PRO A 132 0.98 -19.93 -1.42
CA PRO A 132 2.38 -19.86 -0.99
C PRO A 132 3.22 -18.85 -1.79
N SER A 133 2.78 -18.44 -2.97
CA SER A 133 3.52 -17.50 -3.82
C SER A 133 3.38 -16.04 -3.40
N GLU A 134 2.39 -15.71 -2.55
CA GLU A 134 2.09 -14.36 -2.07
C GLU A 134 2.03 -13.28 -3.17
N ILE A 135 1.60 -13.67 -4.38
CA ILE A 135 1.51 -12.74 -5.50
C ILE A 135 0.38 -11.76 -5.25
N PHE A 136 0.73 -10.50 -5.06
CA PHE A 136 -0.19 -9.39 -4.92
C PHE A 136 0.15 -8.37 -6.02
N ALA A 137 -0.63 -8.39 -7.10
CA ALA A 137 -0.41 -7.55 -8.29
C ALA A 137 -0.13 -6.07 -7.95
N PRO A 138 -0.80 -5.44 -6.96
CA PRO A 138 -0.53 -4.05 -6.60
C PRO A 138 0.91 -3.73 -6.14
N LEU A 139 1.70 -4.74 -5.75
CA LEU A 139 3.13 -4.59 -5.41
C LEU A 139 4.07 -4.81 -6.60
N GLN A 140 3.56 -5.21 -7.76
CA GLN A 140 4.39 -5.36 -8.95
C GLN A 140 4.85 -3.98 -9.43
N ARG A 141 6.09 -3.92 -9.93
CA ARG A 141 6.75 -2.68 -10.31
C ARG A 141 5.99 -1.91 -11.41
N ASP A 142 5.40 -2.65 -12.33
CA ASP A 142 4.65 -2.18 -13.50
C ASP A 142 3.14 -2.08 -13.26
N PHE A 143 2.69 -2.25 -12.01
CA PHE A 143 1.28 -2.10 -11.70
C PHE A 143 0.81 -0.67 -12.00
N PRO A 144 -0.29 -0.51 -12.78
CA PRO A 144 -0.70 0.78 -13.32
C PRO A 144 -1.46 1.60 -12.26
N TRP A 145 -0.73 2.16 -11.29
CA TRP A 145 -1.24 2.98 -10.18
C TRP A 145 -1.89 4.34 -10.60
N GLY A 146 -2.61 4.38 -11.73
CA GLY A 146 -3.29 5.58 -12.19
C GLY A 146 -2.33 6.71 -12.58
N VAL A 147 -1.11 6.39 -13.00
CA VAL A 147 -0.22 7.35 -13.66
C VAL A 147 -0.83 7.63 -15.04
N PRO A 148 -1.10 8.89 -15.42
CA PRO A 148 -1.45 9.18 -16.80
C PRO A 148 -0.32 8.66 -17.70
N ASP A 149 -0.67 7.99 -18.80
CA ASP A 149 0.26 7.52 -19.83
C ASP A 149 0.96 8.75 -20.45
N VAL A 150 2.00 9.27 -19.79
CA VAL A 150 2.88 10.29 -20.37
C VAL A 150 3.87 9.52 -21.23
N ARG A 151 3.44 9.17 -22.44
CA ARG A 151 4.38 8.81 -23.50
C ARG A 151 5.19 10.06 -23.88
N PRO A 152 6.52 9.97 -23.99
CA PRO A 152 7.32 11.04 -24.57
C PRO A 152 6.97 11.28 -26.05
#